data_AF-A0A8B6BK13-F1
#
_entry.id   AF-A0A8B6BK13-F1
#
_cell.length_a   1.000
_cell.length_b   1.000
_cell.length_c   1.000
_cell.angle_alpha   90.00
_cell.angle_beta   90.00
_cell.angle_gamma   90.00
#
_symmetry.space_group_name_H-M   'P 1'
#
loop_
_entity.id
_entity.type
_entity.pdbx_description
1 polymer ?
#
loop_
_entity_poly.entity_id
_entity_poly.type
_entity_poly.pdbx_seq_one_letter_code
_entity_poly.pdbx_strand_id
1 'polypeptide(L)'
;QDPCSDSGTGTISRNILDVPFCDANLDPIWYKIDEKTGEDIYTECVTFGTCGTVYPLWMDGSIPETSEGIVDRNVCQVTPGNCCNRTYAIQVKNCGDFRVYKLTFIYGCYQAYCFKASDEVTDCNEKGNFKCGGGNTKVLIAVSLVVVFGVLIVGTIVWCPPFIVIN
;
A
#
# COMPACT_ATOMS: atom_id res chain seq x y z
N GLN A 1 -18.86 19.76 12.78
CA GLN A 1 -18.47 20.01 11.38
C GLN A 1 -18.11 18.69 10.76
N ASP A 2 -18.46 18.46 9.50
CA ASP A 2 -18.14 17.21 8.82
C ASP A 2 -16.66 17.22 8.37
N PRO A 3 -15.81 16.27 8.79
CA PRO A 3 -14.41 16.23 8.37
C PRO A 3 -14.22 15.85 6.90
N CYS A 4 -15.25 15.34 6.20
CA CYS A 4 -15.20 15.10 4.76
C CYS A 4 -15.43 16.37 3.91
N SER A 5 -15.61 17.54 4.53
CA SER A 5 -15.88 18.82 3.85
C SER A 5 -14.69 19.79 3.87
N ASP A 6 -13.46 19.24 3.96
CA ASP A 6 -12.10 19.82 3.81
C ASP A 6 -11.71 21.09 4.61
N SER A 7 -12.68 21.88 5.08
CA SER A 7 -12.53 23.21 5.68
C SER A 7 -11.89 23.25 7.08
N GLY A 8 -11.25 22.17 7.51
CA GLY A 8 -10.62 22.04 8.83
C GLY A 8 -9.82 20.75 9.04
N THR A 9 -9.45 20.03 7.99
CA THR A 9 -8.58 18.85 8.07
C THR A 9 -7.12 19.26 7.88
N GLY A 10 -6.23 18.79 8.75
CA GLY A 10 -4.79 18.80 8.49
C GLY A 10 -4.39 17.74 7.45
N THR A 11 -3.13 17.76 7.04
CA THR A 11 -2.56 16.74 6.15
C THR A 11 -1.40 16.04 6.85
N ILE A 12 -1.34 14.70 6.79
CA ILE A 12 -0.14 13.94 7.16
C ILE A 12 0.69 13.74 5.89
N SER A 13 1.91 14.28 5.88
CA SER A 13 2.90 14.10 4.81
C SER A 13 4.19 13.49 5.36
N ARG A 14 4.75 12.48 4.69
CA ARG A 14 6.03 11.85 5.01
C ARG A 14 7.09 12.25 3.99
N ASN A 15 8.25 12.70 4.47
CA ASN A 15 9.45 12.91 3.67
C ASN A 15 10.49 11.87 4.07
N ILE A 16 11.04 11.12 3.11
CA ILE A 16 12.01 10.03 3.35
C ILE A 16 13.28 10.49 4.11
N LEU A 17 13.59 11.78 4.09
CA LEU A 17 14.72 12.37 4.82
C LEU A 17 14.46 12.49 6.34
N ASP A 18 13.20 12.45 6.77
CA ASP A 18 12.79 12.62 8.17
C ASP A 18 12.64 11.27 8.92
N VAL A 19 13.30 10.22 8.42
CA VAL A 19 13.36 8.90 9.07
C VAL A 19 14.36 8.94 10.24
N PRO A 20 14.03 8.44 11.43
CA PRO A 20 12.78 7.76 11.80
C PRO A 20 11.60 8.71 12.08
N PHE A 21 10.45 8.40 11.47
CA PHE A 21 9.20 9.17 11.62
C PHE A 21 8.71 9.22 13.07
N CYS A 22 8.07 10.33 13.41
CA CYS A 22 7.80 10.73 14.79
C CYS A 22 6.48 11.52 14.89
N ASP A 23 5.39 10.84 15.29
CA ASP A 23 4.05 11.43 15.40
C ASP A 23 3.73 11.93 16.83
N ALA A 24 4.77 12.29 17.58
CA ALA A 24 4.65 12.70 18.98
C ALA A 24 3.93 14.04 19.18
N ASN A 25 3.88 14.87 18.12
CA ASN A 25 3.38 16.25 18.17
C ASN A 25 2.14 16.46 17.28
N LEU A 26 1.33 15.41 17.05
CA LEU A 26 0.05 15.57 16.33
C LEU A 26 -1.01 16.17 17.25
N ASP A 27 -1.68 17.22 16.77
CA ASP A 27 -2.87 17.77 17.42
C ASP A 27 -4.06 16.80 17.28
N PRO A 28 -5.02 16.77 18.22
CA PRO A 28 -6.19 15.89 18.16
C PRO A 28 -7.28 16.38 17.16
N ILE A 29 -6.85 16.72 15.94
CA ILE A 29 -7.67 17.18 14.82
C ILE A 29 -7.89 16.07 13.80
N TRP A 30 -8.71 16.34 12.79
CA TRP A 30 -8.90 15.45 11.65
C TRP A 30 -7.76 15.63 10.65
N TYR A 31 -7.24 14.52 10.15
CA TYR A 31 -6.22 14.49 9.12
C TYR A 31 -6.71 13.73 7.88
N LYS A 32 -6.44 14.29 6.70
CA LYS A 32 -6.39 13.56 5.44
C LYS A 32 -4.95 13.08 5.23
N ILE A 33 -4.78 11.85 4.77
CA ILE A 33 -3.45 11.33 4.42
C ILE A 33 -3.09 11.87 3.02
N ASP A 34 -1.86 12.35 2.84
CA ASP A 34 -1.36 12.74 1.51
C ASP A 34 -1.11 11.49 0.63
N GLU A 35 -1.44 11.57 -0.65
CA GLU A 35 -1.36 10.45 -1.61
C GLU A 35 0.06 9.82 -1.68
N LYS A 36 1.12 10.61 -1.42
CA LYS A 36 2.52 10.14 -1.38
C LYS A 36 2.89 9.45 -0.07
N THR A 37 2.11 9.68 0.98
CA THR A 37 2.29 9.07 2.31
C THR A 37 1.62 7.71 2.37
N GLY A 38 0.48 7.56 1.71
CA GLY A 38 -0.29 6.33 1.66
C GLY A 38 -1.79 6.59 1.60
N GLU A 39 -2.57 5.52 1.58
CA GLU A 39 -4.03 5.60 1.43
C GLU A 39 -4.79 5.44 2.75
N ASP A 40 -4.34 4.51 3.61
CA ASP A 40 -4.97 4.14 4.87
C ASP A 40 -3.92 3.78 5.91
N ILE A 41 -4.28 3.80 7.19
CA ILE A 41 -3.51 3.11 8.23
C ILE A 41 -3.59 1.58 7.98
N TYR A 42 -2.50 0.84 8.21
CA TYR A 42 -2.51 -0.61 8.20
C TYR A 42 -3.57 -1.15 9.17
N THR A 43 -4.47 -1.99 8.68
CA THR A 43 -5.58 -2.62 9.45
C THR A 43 -5.20 -3.97 10.05
N GLU A 44 -3.93 -4.33 9.96
CA GLU A 44 -3.36 -5.61 10.38
C GLU A 44 -1.98 -5.38 10.99
N CYS A 45 -1.52 -6.38 11.75
CA CYS A 45 -0.21 -6.34 12.41
C CYS A 45 0.94 -6.14 11.42
N VAL A 46 1.74 -5.09 11.63
CA VAL A 46 2.97 -4.86 10.85
C VAL A 46 4.21 -5.36 11.59
N THR A 47 5.32 -5.53 10.87
CA THR A 47 6.57 -5.99 11.48
C THR A 47 7.24 -4.87 12.28
N PHE A 48 7.93 -5.20 13.36
CA PHE A 48 8.71 -4.23 14.13
C PHE A 48 9.76 -3.54 13.23
N GLY A 49 9.90 -2.21 13.34
CA GLY A 49 10.84 -1.43 12.54
C GLY A 49 10.44 -1.13 11.08
N THR A 50 9.18 -1.34 10.69
CA THR A 50 8.69 -0.97 9.34
C THR A 50 8.11 0.46 9.27
N CYS A 51 7.55 0.84 8.12
CA CYS A 51 6.83 2.10 7.93
C CYS A 51 7.64 3.38 8.26
N GLY A 52 8.97 3.31 8.12
CA GLY A 52 9.87 4.43 8.37
C GLY A 52 10.06 4.81 9.85
N THR A 53 9.68 3.96 10.81
CA THR A 53 9.80 4.23 12.24
C THR A 53 10.22 2.99 13.04
N VAL A 54 10.58 3.15 14.32
CA VAL A 54 11.03 2.02 15.16
C VAL A 54 9.84 1.27 15.74
N TYR A 55 8.82 1.99 16.21
CA TYR A 55 7.59 1.44 16.78
C TYR A 55 6.37 1.84 15.93
N PRO A 56 6.04 1.07 14.87
CA PRO A 56 4.86 1.33 14.05
C PRO A 56 3.57 1.27 14.88
N LEU A 57 2.58 2.07 14.48
CA LEU A 57 1.20 1.94 14.94
C LEU A 57 0.28 1.51 13.79
N TRP A 58 -0.41 0.39 13.97
CA TRP A 58 -1.42 -0.14 13.04
C TRP A 58 -2.81 -0.04 13.70
N MET A 59 -3.88 0.04 12.91
CA MET A 59 -5.26 0.17 13.39
C MET A 59 -5.93 -1.19 13.63
N ASP A 60 -6.40 -1.41 14.85
CA ASP A 60 -7.21 -2.56 15.21
C ASP A 60 -8.68 -2.32 14.79
N GLY A 61 -9.10 -3.03 13.75
CA GLY A 61 -10.42 -2.95 13.13
C GLY A 61 -10.38 -2.57 11.64
N SER A 62 -11.50 -2.80 10.95
CA SER A 62 -11.66 -2.46 9.52
C SER A 62 -11.77 -0.96 9.28
N ILE A 63 -11.44 -0.53 8.06
CA ILE A 63 -11.93 0.74 7.51
C ILE A 63 -13.47 0.69 7.54
N PRO A 64 -14.17 1.74 8.02
CA PRO A 64 -15.63 1.75 8.04
C PRO A 64 -16.20 1.94 6.64
N GLU A 65 -17.42 1.46 6.43
CA GLU A 65 -18.24 1.80 5.26
C GLU A 65 -18.68 3.27 5.31
N THR A 66 -18.92 3.89 4.15
CA THR A 66 -19.38 5.30 4.06
C THR A 66 -20.69 5.54 4.82
N SER A 67 -21.52 4.50 4.99
CA SER A 67 -22.78 4.54 5.73
C SER A 67 -22.63 4.47 7.26
N GLU A 68 -21.49 4.00 7.79
CA GLU A 68 -21.24 3.96 9.24
C GLU A 68 -20.89 5.34 9.82
N GLY A 69 -20.38 6.26 8.98
CA GLY A 69 -20.02 7.61 9.40
C GLY A 69 -18.73 7.67 10.20
N ILE A 70 -18.76 8.32 11.38
CA ILE A 70 -17.60 8.39 12.28
C ILE A 70 -17.64 7.18 13.21
N VAL A 71 -16.58 6.38 13.20
CA VAL A 71 -16.46 5.21 14.06
C VAL A 71 -15.15 5.27 14.85
N ASP A 72 -15.22 4.89 16.13
CA ASP A 72 -14.05 4.78 16.98
C ASP A 72 -13.25 3.51 16.64
N ARG A 73 -11.92 3.64 16.73
CA ARG A 73 -10.94 2.55 16.52
C ARG A 73 -9.79 2.73 17.51
N ASN A 74 -9.01 1.68 17.72
CA ASN A 74 -7.74 1.77 18.42
C ASN A 74 -6.60 1.61 17.42
N VAL A 75 -5.47 2.26 17.67
CA VAL A 75 -4.20 1.86 17.06
C VAL A 75 -3.30 1.16 18.08
N CYS A 76 -2.65 0.10 17.65
CA CYS A 76 -1.75 -0.75 18.42
C CYS A 76 -0.30 -0.44 18.09
N GLN A 77 0.51 -0.12 19.11
CA GLN A 77 1.95 0.02 18.99
C GLN A 77 2.63 -1.35 18.92
N VAL A 78 3.41 -1.60 17.85
CA VAL A 78 4.25 -2.79 17.70
C VAL A 78 5.55 -2.63 18.47
N THR A 79 5.95 -3.66 19.22
CA THR A 79 7.27 -3.79 19.87
C THR A 79 7.90 -5.15 19.54
N PRO A 80 9.19 -5.38 19.83
CA PRO A 80 9.82 -6.68 19.58
C PRO A 80 9.07 -7.82 20.30
N GLY A 81 8.54 -8.77 19.53
CA GLY A 81 7.78 -9.90 20.05
C GLY A 81 6.34 -9.62 20.50
N ASN A 82 5.81 -8.40 20.33
CA ASN A 82 4.41 -8.09 20.64
C ASN A 82 3.79 -7.12 19.61
N CYS A 83 2.70 -7.55 19.00
CA CYS A 83 1.96 -6.80 17.99
C CYS A 83 1.20 -5.56 18.55
N CYS A 84 0.80 -5.61 19.82
CA CYS A 84 0.04 -4.55 20.48
C CYS A 84 0.51 -4.39 21.93
N ASN A 85 1.57 -3.62 22.13
CA ASN A 85 2.08 -3.31 23.47
C ASN A 85 1.29 -2.20 24.16
N ARG A 86 0.80 -1.23 23.38
CA ARG A 86 0.01 -0.08 23.82
C ARG A 86 -1.07 0.23 22.81
N THR A 87 -2.19 0.74 23.28
CA THR A 87 -3.31 1.19 22.45
C THR A 87 -3.52 2.70 22.57
N TYR A 88 -3.90 3.34 21.47
CA TYR A 88 -4.31 4.74 21.42
C TYR A 88 -5.65 4.83 20.70
N ALA A 89 -6.63 5.50 21.31
CA ALA A 89 -7.95 5.68 20.68
C ALA A 89 -7.86 6.74 19.57
N ILE A 90 -8.46 6.44 18.43
CA ILE A 90 -8.62 7.33 17.28
C ILE A 90 -10.06 7.27 16.75
N GLN A 91 -10.43 8.20 15.88
CA GLN A 91 -11.69 8.12 15.14
C GLN A 91 -11.39 8.07 13.64
N VAL A 92 -12.19 7.32 12.88
CA VAL A 92 -12.07 7.22 11.42
C VAL A 92 -13.43 7.49 10.78
N LYS A 93 -13.43 8.19 9.65
CA LYS A 93 -14.58 8.31 8.77
C LYS A 93 -14.17 8.04 7.33
N ASN A 94 -14.99 7.25 6.64
CA ASN A 94 -14.89 7.03 5.20
C ASN A 94 -15.72 8.11 4.46
N CYS A 95 -15.08 8.84 3.55
CA CYS A 95 -15.69 9.90 2.76
C CYS A 95 -16.05 9.45 1.32
N GLY A 96 -15.90 8.16 1.00
CA GLY A 96 -15.89 7.63 -0.35
C GLY A 96 -14.46 7.52 -0.87
N ASP A 97 -14.02 8.48 -1.66
CA ASP A 97 -12.73 8.43 -2.36
C ASP A 97 -11.53 8.48 -1.40
N PHE A 98 -11.68 9.12 -0.24
CA PHE A 98 -10.64 9.25 0.77
C PHE A 98 -11.17 8.98 2.19
N ARG A 99 -10.24 8.70 3.10
CA ARG A 99 -10.51 8.44 4.52
C ARG A 99 -9.90 9.57 5.35
N VAL A 100 -10.61 9.96 6.41
CA VAL A 100 -10.13 10.97 7.37
C VAL A 100 -10.02 10.37 8.75
N TYR A 101 -8.91 10.69 9.41
CA TYR A 101 -8.53 10.11 10.68
C TYR A 101 -8.35 11.20 11.73
N LYS A 102 -9.09 11.11 12.83
CA LYS A 102 -8.83 11.90 14.01
C LYS A 102 -7.77 11.20 14.85
N LEU A 103 -6.52 11.55 14.55
CA LEU A 103 -5.35 11.00 15.22
C LEU A 103 -5.21 11.63 16.61
N THR A 104 -4.48 10.94 17.48
CA THR A 104 -4.08 11.47 18.79
C THR A 104 -2.56 11.56 18.87
N PHE A 105 -2.06 12.42 19.75
CA PHE A 105 -0.63 12.52 20.03
C PHE A 105 -0.12 11.21 20.65
N ILE A 106 1.14 10.87 20.37
CA ILE A 106 1.78 9.64 20.85
C ILE A 106 2.91 9.99 21.81
N TYR A 107 3.03 9.26 22.92
CA TYR A 107 4.09 9.49 23.91
C TYR A 107 5.45 9.01 23.43
N GLY A 108 6.26 9.95 22.96
CA GLY A 108 7.68 9.77 22.63
C GLY A 108 7.94 9.65 21.13
N CYS A 109 9.16 10.01 20.73
CA CYS A 109 9.61 9.93 19.34
C CYS A 109 9.98 8.48 18.95
N TYR A 110 10.25 8.26 17.67
CA TYR A 110 10.47 6.92 17.06
C TYR A 110 9.21 6.03 16.99
N GLN A 111 8.04 6.64 17.07
CA GLN A 111 6.75 5.98 16.91
C GLN A 111 5.93 6.76 15.89
N ALA A 112 5.25 6.06 14.98
CA ALA A 112 4.50 6.69 13.90
C ALA A 112 3.37 5.80 13.39
N TYR A 113 2.26 6.41 13.00
CA TYR A 113 1.16 5.74 12.30
C TYR A 113 1.70 5.13 10.99
N CYS A 114 1.47 3.83 10.82
CA CYS A 114 1.92 3.07 9.68
C CYS A 114 0.85 3.11 8.57
N PHE A 115 1.16 3.81 7.49
CA PHE A 115 0.29 3.91 6.32
C PHE A 115 0.61 2.82 5.30
N LYS A 116 -0.43 2.26 4.68
CA LYS A 116 -0.34 1.43 3.48
C LYS A 116 0.13 2.33 2.35
N ALA A 117 1.18 1.92 1.63
CA ALA A 117 1.58 2.62 0.43
C ALA A 117 0.40 2.70 -0.55
N SER A 118 0.26 3.83 -1.23
CA SER A 118 -0.60 3.91 -2.40
C SER A 118 -0.02 3.02 -3.51
N ASP A 119 -0.88 2.35 -4.27
CA ASP A 119 -0.45 1.52 -5.41
C ASP A 119 0.20 2.38 -6.54
N GLU A 120 0.17 3.71 -6.41
CA GLU A 120 0.67 4.70 -7.38
C GLU A 120 2.03 5.33 -7.04
N VAL A 121 2.87 4.70 -6.19
CA VAL A 121 4.30 5.09 -6.06
C VAL A 121 5.21 4.07 -6.76
N THR A 122 5.16 4.06 -8.10
CA THR A 122 6.21 3.47 -8.94
C THR A 122 7.15 4.57 -9.45
N ASP A 123 7.82 5.29 -8.54
CA ASP A 123 9.07 5.97 -8.91
C ASP A 123 10.24 5.01 -8.74
N CYS A 124 10.64 4.42 -9.86
CA CYS A 124 11.76 3.51 -9.97
C CYS A 124 12.57 3.86 -11.21
N ASN A 125 13.20 5.04 -11.25
CA ASN A 125 14.37 5.35 -12.10
C ASN A 125 15.02 6.71 -11.71
N GLU A 126 16.34 6.91 -11.74
CA GLU A 126 17.42 6.13 -12.34
C GLU A 126 18.62 5.93 -11.39
N LYS A 127 19.38 4.83 -11.59
CA LYS A 127 20.70 4.53 -10.99
C LYS A 127 20.73 4.15 -9.49
N GLY A 128 19.89 3.20 -9.09
CA GLY A 128 20.10 2.41 -7.87
C GLY A 128 19.38 1.08 -7.96
N ASN A 129 20.10 -0.04 -7.88
CA ASN A 129 19.49 -1.37 -7.93
C ASN A 129 18.80 -1.70 -6.60
N PHE A 130 17.55 -1.27 -6.44
CA PHE A 130 16.72 -1.56 -5.28
C PHE A 130 15.35 -2.09 -5.74
N LYS A 131 14.97 -3.27 -5.24
CA LYS A 131 13.69 -3.89 -5.58
C LYS A 131 12.60 -3.44 -4.61
N CYS A 132 11.70 -2.57 -5.06
CA CYS A 132 10.40 -2.42 -4.41
C CYS A 132 9.55 -3.66 -4.74
N GLY A 133 9.25 -4.48 -3.73
CA GLY A 133 8.55 -5.75 -3.89
C GLY A 133 7.11 -5.67 -3.39
N GLY A 134 6.15 -5.72 -4.32
CA GLY A 134 4.73 -5.82 -4.02
C GLY A 134 3.92 -5.97 -5.30
N GLY A 135 3.35 -7.15 -5.56
CA GLY A 135 2.62 -7.40 -6.80
C GLY A 135 2.46 -8.88 -7.10
N ASN A 136 1.28 -9.44 -6.79
CA ASN A 136 0.95 -10.84 -6.99
C ASN A 136 0.65 -11.15 -8.47
N THR A 137 1.59 -10.89 -9.37
CA THR A 137 1.45 -11.16 -10.80
C THR A 137 1.30 -12.66 -11.01
N LYS A 138 0.05 -13.12 -11.13
CA LYS A 138 -0.25 -14.46 -11.65
C LYS A 138 0.24 -14.51 -13.09
N VAL A 139 1.47 -14.98 -13.28
CA VAL A 139 1.99 -15.34 -14.60
C VAL A 139 1.20 -16.56 -15.07
N LEU A 140 0.05 -16.33 -15.69
CA LEU A 140 -0.55 -17.32 -16.56
C LEU A 140 0.40 -17.48 -17.74
N ILE A 141 1.31 -18.44 -17.61
CA ILE A 141 2.01 -18.99 -18.76
C ILE A 141 0.92 -19.63 -19.61
N ALA A 142 0.44 -18.88 -20.60
CA ALA A 142 -0.35 -19.43 -21.68
C ALA A 142 0.57 -20.38 -22.46
N VAL A 143 0.64 -21.63 -22.00
CA VAL A 143 1.28 -22.73 -22.73
C VAL A 143 0.45 -22.94 -23.99
N SER A 144 0.77 -22.18 -25.03
CA SER A 144 -0.01 -22.09 -26.25
C SER A 144 -0.19 -23.49 -26.84
N LEU A 145 -1.43 -23.80 -27.25
CA LEU A 145 -1.90 -25.11 -27.75
C LEU A 145 -1.21 -25.60 -29.05
N VAL A 146 -0.11 -24.97 -29.45
CA VAL A 146 0.69 -25.24 -30.65
C VAL A 146 1.40 -26.60 -30.56
N VAL A 147 1.69 -27.09 -29.35
CA VAL A 147 2.45 -28.35 -29.15
C VAL A 147 1.63 -29.61 -29.51
N VAL A 148 0.29 -29.53 -29.59
CA VAL A 148 -0.57 -30.71 -29.86
C VAL A 148 -0.94 -30.85 -31.34
N PHE A 149 -0.91 -29.78 -32.13
CA PHE A 149 -1.19 -29.86 -33.58
C PHE A 149 0.01 -30.31 -34.43
N GLY A 150 1.23 -30.28 -33.88
CA GLY A 150 2.47 -30.66 -34.59
C GLY A 150 2.71 -32.16 -34.80
N VAL A 151 1.73 -33.03 -34.50
CA VAL A 151 1.92 -34.51 -34.47
C VAL A 151 1.06 -35.26 -35.50
N LEU A 152 0.16 -34.60 -36.24
CA LEU A 152 -0.83 -35.28 -37.10
C LEU A 152 -0.72 -35.10 -38.61
N ILE A 153 0.26 -34.35 -39.15
CA ILE A 153 0.46 -34.23 -40.60
C ILE A 153 1.95 -34.32 -40.99
N VAL A 154 2.52 -35.52 -40.86
CA VAL A 154 3.75 -35.90 -41.58
C VAL A 154 3.46 -37.16 -42.38
N GLY A 155 2.74 -36.98 -43.49
CA GLY A 155 2.18 -38.10 -44.24
C GLY A 155 1.73 -37.71 -45.65
N THR A 156 2.68 -37.77 -46.59
CA THR A 156 2.49 -37.83 -48.06
C THR A 156 2.24 -36.52 -48.85
N ILE A 157 2.73 -36.55 -50.11
CA ILE A 157 2.39 -35.68 -51.27
C ILE A 157 3.06 -34.28 -51.28
N VAL A 158 4.29 -34.16 -51.85
CA VAL A 158 4.63 -33.67 -53.23
C VAL A 158 5.00 -32.17 -53.23
N TRP A 159 6.28 -31.79 -53.46
CA TRP A 159 6.86 -31.38 -54.78
C TRP A 159 6.09 -30.22 -55.45
N CYS A 160 6.68 -29.13 -56.00
CA CYS A 160 8.05 -28.61 -56.07
C CYS A 160 7.96 -27.08 -56.38
N PRO A 161 9.04 -26.27 -56.37
CA PRO A 161 8.98 -24.80 -56.42
C PRO A 161 8.84 -24.23 -57.85
N PRO A 162 8.79 -22.89 -57.97
CA PRO A 162 9.81 -22.23 -58.79
C PRO A 162 10.46 -20.99 -58.14
N PHE A 163 11.79 -20.86 -58.34
CA PHE A 163 12.63 -19.66 -58.57
C PHE A 163 12.21 -18.28 -57.96
N ILE A 164 13.12 -17.44 -57.46
CA ILE A 164 14.19 -16.74 -58.22
C ILE A 164 15.32 -16.25 -57.28
N VAL A 165 16.55 -16.17 -57.82
CA VAL A 165 17.78 -15.57 -57.24
C VAL A 165 18.06 -14.27 -58.04
N ILE A 166 18.51 -13.12 -57.53
CA ILE A 166 19.65 -12.73 -56.64
C ILE A 166 19.24 -11.47 -55.82
N ASN A 167 20.06 -10.69 -55.06
CA ASN A 167 21.52 -10.48 -54.95
C ASN A 167 21.88 -10.06 -53.51
#